data_AF-A0A7V9TEU7-F1
#
_entry.id   AF-A0A7V9TEU7-F1
#
_cell.length_a   1.000
_cell.length_b   1.000
_cell.length_c   1.000
_cell.angle_alpha   90.00
_cell.angle_beta   90.00
_cell.angle_gamma   90.00
#
_symmetry.space_group_name_H-M   'P 1'
#
loop_
_entity.id
_entity.type
_entity.pdbx_description
1 polymer ?
#
loop_
_entity_poly.entity_id
_entity_poly.type
_entity_poly.pdbx_seq_one_letter_code
_entity_poly.pdbx_strand_id
1 'polypeptide(L)'
;MQTQDGYLWFATGQGLVRFDGVRMTVFDKNSNPGITGNRVFVLYEDRTGNLWAGTEDNGLCRYRDGAFTCWTVKDGLPGRRVDRIDEDNAGTIWIYTNEGVAVWRNNQLTKVDAASGENLKNLIPSKEEFYNRFRTGAWRRGD
;
A
#
# COMPACT_ATOMS: atom_id res chain seq x y z
N MET A 1 -10.64 -5.74 3.60
CA MET A 1 -9.72 -5.50 4.73
C MET A 1 -10.47 -4.69 5.77
N GLN A 2 -10.35 -5.01 7.06
CA GLN A 2 -10.86 -4.13 8.13
C GLN A 2 -9.70 -3.26 8.61
N THR A 3 -9.91 -1.96 8.72
CA THR A 3 -8.92 -1.02 9.27
C THR A 3 -9.08 -0.87 10.79
N GLN A 4 -8.05 -0.35 11.47
CA GLN A 4 -8.03 -0.18 12.93
C GLN A 4 -9.15 0.72 13.46
N ASP A 5 -9.57 1.69 12.64
CA ASP A 5 -10.71 2.58 12.91
C ASP A 5 -12.09 1.91 12.71
N GLY A 6 -12.11 0.62 12.34
CA GLY A 6 -13.30 -0.22 12.28
C GLY A 6 -13.98 -0.27 10.92
N TYR A 7 -13.57 0.55 9.94
CA TYR A 7 -14.15 0.50 8.60
C TYR A 7 -13.72 -0.76 7.84
N LEU A 8 -14.60 -1.22 6.95
CA LEU A 8 -14.27 -2.23 5.96
C LEU A 8 -13.93 -1.57 4.63
N TRP A 9 -12.75 -1.88 4.10
CA TRP A 9 -12.27 -1.44 2.80
C TRP A 9 -12.22 -2.58 1.79
N PHE A 10 -12.74 -2.32 0.60
CA PHE A 10 -12.77 -3.24 -0.52
C PHE A 10 -12.03 -2.63 -1.71
N ALA A 11 -11.06 -3.36 -2.23
CA ALA A 11 -10.43 -3.07 -3.50
C ALA A 11 -11.27 -3.67 -4.64
N THR A 12 -11.54 -2.86 -5.66
CA THR A 12 -12.38 -3.28 -6.80
C THR A 12 -11.73 -2.89 -8.11
N GLY A 13 -12.31 -3.37 -9.23
CA GLY A 13 -11.92 -2.93 -10.56
C GLY A 13 -12.36 -1.51 -10.93
N GLN A 14 -13.18 -0.86 -10.10
CA GLN A 14 -13.75 0.46 -10.35
C GLN A 14 -13.57 1.43 -9.18
N GLY A 15 -12.56 1.20 -8.33
CA GLY A 15 -12.18 2.06 -7.22
C GLY A 15 -12.12 1.33 -5.88
N LEU A 16 -12.20 2.10 -4.81
CA LEU A 16 -12.28 1.64 -3.43
C LEU A 16 -13.70 1.79 -2.90
N VAL A 17 -14.13 0.84 -2.08
CA VAL A 17 -15.36 0.99 -1.30
C VAL A 17 -14.99 0.96 0.17
N ARG A 18 -15.47 1.95 0.94
CA ARG A 18 -15.43 1.94 2.40
C ARG A 18 -16.83 1.70 2.96
N PHE A 19 -16.95 0.80 3.92
CA PHE A 19 -18.20 0.49 4.60
C PHE A 19 -18.05 0.71 6.11
N ASP A 20 -19.00 1.46 6.69
CA ASP A 20 -19.00 1.86 8.10
C ASP A 20 -19.91 1.00 9.00
N GLY A 21 -20.45 -0.11 8.46
CA GLY A 21 -21.47 -0.93 9.12
C GLY A 21 -22.90 -0.58 8.67
N VAL A 22 -23.10 0.57 8.06
CA VAL A 22 -24.41 1.05 7.59
C VAL A 22 -24.36 1.53 6.13
N ARG A 23 -23.34 2.32 5.78
CA ARG A 23 -23.20 3.03 4.51
C ARG A 23 -21.98 2.58 3.76
N MET A 24 -22.12 2.43 2.45
CA MET A 24 -21.02 2.25 1.51
C MET A 24 -20.68 3.59 0.88
N THR A 25 -19.40 3.98 0.94
CA THR A 25 -18.84 5.14 0.24
C THR A 25 -17.91 4.63 -0.85
N VAL A 26 -18.15 5.06 -2.09
CA VAL A 26 -17.31 4.70 -3.24
C VAL A 26 -16.31 5.82 -3.48
N PHE A 27 -15.05 5.45 -3.68
CA PHE A 27 -13.98 6.35 -4.09
C PHE A 27 -13.40 5.86 -5.42
N ASP A 28 -13.58 6.66 -6.47
CA ASP A 28 -13.06 6.41 -7.81
C ASP A 28 -12.42 7.68 -8.38
N LYS A 29 -11.76 7.57 -9.54
CA LYS A 29 -11.11 8.72 -10.20
C LYS A 29 -12.07 9.85 -10.59
N ASN A 30 -13.37 9.57 -10.74
CA ASN A 30 -14.36 10.54 -11.18
C ASN A 30 -14.86 11.40 -10.01
N SER A 31 -14.95 10.79 -8.83
CA SER A 31 -15.43 11.40 -7.60
C SER A 31 -14.29 11.94 -6.73
N ASN A 32 -13.08 11.42 -6.92
CA ASN A 32 -11.91 11.75 -6.11
C ASN A 32 -10.71 12.01 -7.03
N PRO A 33 -10.42 13.29 -7.35
CA PRO A 33 -9.33 13.67 -8.26
C PRO A 33 -7.96 13.16 -7.80
N GLY A 34 -7.81 12.88 -6.50
CA GLY A 34 -6.61 12.29 -5.93
C GLY A 34 -6.36 10.87 -6.45
N ILE A 35 -7.38 10.08 -6.76
CA ILE A 35 -7.25 8.68 -7.21
C ILE A 35 -6.90 8.64 -8.70
N THR A 36 -5.72 8.12 -9.01
CA THR A 36 -5.21 8.08 -10.38
C THR A 36 -5.67 6.81 -11.12
N GLY A 37 -5.84 5.67 -10.42
CA GLY A 37 -6.20 4.38 -11.02
C GLY A 37 -7.49 3.78 -10.42
N ASN A 38 -8.35 3.22 -11.27
CA ASN A 38 -9.61 2.61 -10.83
C ASN A 38 -9.45 1.16 -10.38
N ARG A 39 -8.43 0.45 -10.86
CA ARG A 39 -8.27 -0.96 -10.53
C ARG A 39 -7.29 -1.12 -9.39
N VAL A 40 -7.83 -1.30 -8.20
CA VAL A 40 -7.04 -1.51 -6.98
C VAL A 40 -6.91 -3.00 -6.71
N PHE A 41 -5.70 -3.46 -6.40
CA PHE A 41 -5.43 -4.87 -6.07
C PHE A 41 -4.78 -5.07 -4.71
N VAL A 42 -4.08 -4.06 -4.21
CA VAL A 42 -3.36 -4.15 -2.95
C VAL A 42 -3.96 -3.13 -1.99
N LEU A 43 -4.29 -3.58 -0.80
CA LEU A 43 -4.63 -2.71 0.34
C LEU A 43 -3.70 -3.06 1.48
N TYR A 44 -3.20 -2.02 2.15
CA TYR A 44 -2.34 -2.15 3.31
C TYR A 44 -2.63 -1.00 4.27
N GLU A 45 -2.86 -1.28 5.54
CA GLU A 45 -2.94 -0.25 6.58
C GLU A 45 -1.61 -0.24 7.35
N ASP A 46 -0.97 0.94 7.42
CA ASP A 46 0.24 1.08 8.22
C ASP A 46 -0.06 1.22 9.72
N ARG A 47 0.96 1.07 10.57
CA ARG A 47 0.84 1.18 12.03
C ARG A 47 0.34 2.54 12.51
N THR A 48 0.36 3.57 11.66
CA THR A 48 -0.16 4.91 11.97
C THR A 48 -1.60 5.13 11.49
N GLY A 49 -2.24 4.11 10.92
CA GLY A 49 -3.62 4.15 10.46
C GLY A 49 -3.80 4.74 9.06
N ASN A 50 -2.73 4.97 8.28
CA ASN A 50 -2.92 5.35 6.88
C ASN A 50 -3.23 4.11 6.05
N LEU A 51 -4.20 4.25 5.15
CA LEU A 51 -4.51 3.22 4.18
C LEU A 51 -3.72 3.47 2.90
N TRP A 52 -2.94 2.48 2.50
CA TRP A 52 -2.22 2.43 1.24
C TRP A 52 -2.96 1.53 0.25
N ALA A 53 -3.08 1.99 -0.98
CA ALA A 53 -3.77 1.32 -2.07
C ALA A 53 -2.87 1.23 -3.31
N GLY A 54 -2.53 0.02 -3.71
CA GLY A 54 -1.76 -0.26 -4.92
C GLY A 54 -2.69 -0.54 -6.11
N THR A 55 -2.45 0.12 -7.23
CA THR A 55 -3.26 -0.02 -8.46
C THR A 55 -2.59 -0.91 -9.50
N GLU A 56 -3.38 -1.42 -10.46
CA GLU A 56 -2.89 -2.24 -11.58
C GLU A 56 -1.96 -1.45 -12.52
N ASP A 57 -2.28 -0.18 -12.79
CA ASP A 57 -1.70 0.55 -13.91
C ASP A 57 -1.36 2.00 -13.62
N ASN A 58 -1.68 2.52 -12.43
CA ASN A 58 -1.51 3.95 -12.13
C ASN A 58 -0.92 4.26 -10.76
N GLY A 59 -0.06 3.36 -10.27
CA GLY A 59 0.79 3.57 -9.12
C GLY A 59 0.13 3.35 -7.77
N LEU A 60 0.52 4.19 -6.81
CA LEU A 60 0.25 4.04 -5.38
C LEU A 60 -0.61 5.21 -4.89
N CYS A 61 -1.59 4.92 -4.04
CA CYS A 61 -2.39 5.92 -3.36
C CYS A 61 -2.31 5.73 -1.84
N ARG A 62 -2.32 6.84 -1.09
CA ARG A 62 -2.47 6.85 0.36
C ARG A 62 -3.69 7.65 0.75
N TYR A 63 -4.56 7.05 1.53
CA TYR A 63 -5.65 7.71 2.22
C TYR A 63 -5.24 8.03 3.65
N ARG A 64 -5.32 9.31 3.99
CA ARG A 64 -5.01 9.84 5.32
C ARG A 64 -5.92 11.01 5.61
N ASP A 65 -6.48 11.07 6.81
CA ASP A 65 -7.26 12.22 7.30
C ASP A 65 -8.38 12.66 6.33
N GLY A 66 -9.03 11.70 5.67
CA GLY A 66 -10.13 11.99 4.75
C GLY A 66 -9.73 12.17 3.28
N ALA A 67 -8.45 12.23 2.96
CA ALA A 67 -7.95 12.62 1.63
C ALA A 67 -7.01 11.58 1.00
N PHE A 68 -7.08 11.47 -0.33
CA PHE A 68 -6.15 10.67 -1.13
C PHE A 68 -4.98 11.52 -1.63
N THR A 69 -3.77 10.98 -1.54
CA THR A 69 -2.58 11.45 -2.26
C THR A 69 -2.02 10.27 -3.04
N CYS A 70 -1.70 10.44 -4.32
CA CYS A 70 -1.20 9.35 -5.16
C CYS A 70 0.11 9.71 -5.85
N TRP A 71 0.91 8.68 -6.11
CA TRP A 71 2.22 8.75 -6.75
C TRP A 71 2.26 7.79 -7.92
N THR A 72 2.76 8.29 -9.03
CA THR A 72 2.94 7.57 -10.28
C THR A 72 4.42 7.45 -10.61
N VAL A 73 4.74 6.84 -11.75
CA VAL A 73 6.10 6.84 -12.31
C VAL A 73 6.68 8.25 -12.51
N LYS A 74 5.83 9.26 -12.72
CA LYS A 74 6.28 10.66 -12.85
C LYS A 74 6.74 11.25 -11.52
N ASP A 75 6.28 10.69 -10.41
CA ASP A 75 6.54 11.14 -9.05
C ASP A 75 7.66 10.32 -8.37
N GLY A 76 8.35 9.47 -9.15
CA GLY A 76 9.48 8.66 -8.68
C GLY A 76 9.14 7.22 -8.30
N LEU A 77 7.89 6.78 -8.50
CA LEU A 77 7.55 5.35 -8.34
C LEU A 77 8.26 4.53 -9.45
N PRO A 78 8.91 3.39 -9.14
CA PRO A 78 9.67 2.65 -10.14
C PRO A 78 8.82 2.02 -11.24
N GLY A 79 7.59 1.63 -10.94
CA GLY A 79 6.69 0.94 -11.86
C GLY A 79 5.24 1.36 -11.67
N ARG A 80 4.43 1.12 -12.70
CA ARG A 80 3.02 1.53 -12.74
C ARG A 80 2.09 0.59 -11.99
N ARG A 81 2.46 -0.69 -11.87
CA ARG A 81 1.70 -1.70 -11.12
C ARG A 81 2.32 -1.89 -9.76
N VAL A 82 1.53 -1.76 -8.71
CA VAL A 82 1.96 -2.08 -7.34
C VAL A 82 1.56 -3.52 -7.03
N ASP A 83 2.56 -4.38 -6.82
CA ASP A 83 2.38 -5.81 -6.58
C ASP A 83 2.22 -6.12 -5.09
N ARG A 84 2.83 -5.30 -4.22
CA ARG A 84 2.81 -5.50 -2.77
C ARG A 84 3.20 -4.23 -2.02
N ILE A 85 2.70 -4.11 -0.79
CA ILE A 85 3.05 -3.07 0.17
C ILE A 85 3.31 -3.74 1.51
N ASP A 86 4.38 -3.37 2.20
CA ASP A 86 4.71 -3.84 3.54
C ASP A 86 5.25 -2.71 4.42
N GLU A 87 5.32 -2.93 5.72
CA GLU A 87 5.99 -2.03 6.68
C GLU A 87 7.03 -2.82 7.49
N ASP A 88 8.23 -2.28 7.63
CA ASP A 88 9.26 -2.85 8.48
C ASP A 88 9.15 -2.40 9.96
N ASN A 89 10.04 -2.90 10.81
CA ASN A 89 10.01 -2.55 12.24
C ASN A 89 10.40 -1.10 12.53
N ALA A 90 11.05 -0.41 11.58
CA ALA A 90 11.38 0.99 11.69
C ALA A 90 10.26 1.91 11.18
N GLY A 91 9.15 1.35 10.71
CA GLY A 91 8.02 2.08 10.13
C GLY A 91 8.26 2.54 8.68
N THR A 92 9.26 1.97 7.99
CA THR A 92 9.44 2.22 6.57
C THR A 92 8.42 1.42 5.79
N ILE A 93 7.68 2.08 4.90
CA ILE A 93 6.77 1.40 3.99
C ILE A 93 7.56 0.99 2.74
N TRP A 94 7.53 -0.29 2.41
CA TRP A 94 8.15 -0.87 1.23
C TRP A 94 7.09 -1.08 0.16
N ILE A 95 7.33 -0.55 -1.04
CA ILE A 95 6.40 -0.57 -2.17
C ILE A 95 7.05 -1.34 -3.32
N TYR A 96 6.52 -2.53 -3.59
CA TYR A 96 7.00 -3.41 -4.63
C TYR A 96 6.19 -3.17 -5.89
N THR A 97 6.88 -2.82 -6.97
CA THR A 97 6.26 -2.59 -8.27
C THR A 97 6.78 -3.57 -9.30
N ASN A 98 6.14 -3.62 -10.46
CA ASN A 98 6.59 -4.44 -11.59
C ASN A 98 7.96 -4.04 -12.17
N GLU A 99 8.49 -2.86 -11.83
CA GLU A 99 9.74 -2.30 -12.38
C GLU A 99 10.78 -1.92 -11.29
N GLY A 100 10.52 -2.29 -10.03
CA GLY A 100 11.46 -2.05 -8.93
C GLY A 100 10.79 -1.84 -7.57
N VAL A 101 11.58 -1.40 -6.60
CA VAL A 101 11.12 -1.16 -5.22
C VAL A 101 11.27 0.32 -4.89
N ALA A 102 10.28 0.88 -4.21
CA ALA A 102 10.36 2.17 -3.56
C ALA A 102 10.15 2.03 -2.06
N VAL A 103 10.65 3.00 -1.32
CA VAL A 103 10.38 3.16 0.10
C VAL A 103 9.65 4.47 0.35
N TRP A 104 8.72 4.45 1.31
CA TRP A 104 8.17 5.65 1.89
C TRP A 104 8.64 5.80 3.34
N ARG A 105 9.34 6.89 3.60
CA ARG A 105 9.85 7.26 4.93
C ARG A 105 9.90 8.77 5.05
N ASN A 106 9.63 9.31 6.24
CA ASN A 106 9.70 10.75 6.50
C ASN A 106 8.89 11.60 5.51
N ASN A 107 7.70 11.10 5.14
CA ASN A 107 6.83 11.72 4.13
C ASN A 107 7.41 11.86 2.72
N GLN A 108 8.37 11.01 2.35
CA GLN A 108 8.98 11.02 1.02
C GLN A 108 8.98 9.62 0.41
N LEU A 109 8.66 9.56 -0.89
CA LEU A 109 8.82 8.38 -1.72
C LEU A 109 10.23 8.40 -2.34
N THR A 110 10.96 7.30 -2.26
CA THR A 110 12.29 7.18 -2.84
C THR A 110 12.45 5.82 -3.50
N LYS A 111 12.93 5.81 -4.75
CA LYS A 111 13.30 4.57 -5.44
C LYS A 111 14.52 3.95 -4.78
N VAL A 112 14.51 2.63 -4.60
CA VAL A 112 15.66 1.89 -4.11
C VAL A 112 16.58 1.58 -5.29
N ASP A 113 17.78 2.14 -5.27
CA ASP A 113 18.80 1.85 -6.26
C ASP A 113 19.58 0.59 -5.87
N ALA A 114 19.41 -0.50 -6.61
CA ALA A 114 20.16 -1.74 -6.39
C ALA A 114 21.69 -1.58 -6.56
N ALA A 115 22.14 -0.45 -7.11
CA ALA A 115 23.55 -0.13 -7.33
C ALA A 115 24.26 0.43 -6.08
N SER A 116 23.53 0.81 -5.01
CA SER A 116 24.11 1.42 -3.80
C SER A 116 24.79 0.44 -2.84
N GLY A 117 24.96 -0.83 -3.23
CA GLY A 117 25.60 -1.85 -2.40
C GLY A 117 24.71 -2.46 -1.33
N GLU A 118 23.46 -2.01 -1.18
CA GLU A 118 22.48 -2.66 -0.33
C GLU A 118 21.90 -3.90 -1.01
N ASN A 119 22.12 -5.07 -0.40
CA ASN A 119 21.52 -6.31 -0.88
C ASN A 119 20.01 -6.25 -0.65
N LEU A 120 19.24 -6.07 -1.73
CA LEU A 120 17.78 -6.06 -1.69
C LEU A 120 17.19 -7.28 -0.95
N LYS A 121 17.87 -8.45 -0.95
CA LYS A 121 17.41 -9.63 -0.21
C LYS A 121 17.41 -9.45 1.32
N ASN A 122 18.21 -8.53 1.85
CA ASN A 122 18.26 -8.22 3.28
C ASN A 122 17.19 -7.21 3.69
N LEU A 123 16.65 -6.45 2.72
CA LEU A 123 15.62 -5.42 2.91
C LEU A 123 14.21 -5.95 2.62
N ILE A 124 14.12 -7.01 1.83
CA ILE A 124 12.87 -7.62 1.39
C ILE A 124 12.67 -8.89 2.22
N PRO A 125 11.64 -8.96 3.09
CA PRO A 125 11.32 -10.19 3.82
C PRO A 125 11.19 -11.35 2.84
N SER A 126 11.80 -12.49 3.16
CA SER A 126 11.78 -13.63 2.26
C SER A 126 10.35 -14.11 2.00
N LYS A 127 10.11 -14.74 0.84
CA LYS A 127 8.81 -15.33 0.53
C LYS A 127 8.37 -16.33 1.61
N GLU A 128 9.30 -17.03 2.25
CA GLU A 128 9.03 -17.95 3.37
C GLU A 128 8.71 -17.24 4.68
N GLU A 129 9.42 -16.16 5.02
CA GLU A 129 9.07 -15.32 6.18
C GLU A 129 7.67 -14.74 6.02
N PHE A 130 7.32 -14.37 4.78
CA PHE A 130 5.98 -13.95 4.41
C PHE A 130 4.95 -15.06 4.58
N TYR A 131 5.14 -16.22 3.94
CA TYR A 131 4.19 -17.35 4.04
C TYR A 131 4.01 -17.86 5.46
N ASN A 132 5.10 -17.92 6.25
CA ASN A 132 5.03 -18.36 7.63
C ASN A 132 4.26 -17.39 8.53
N ARG A 133 4.33 -16.07 8.27
CA ARG A 133 3.55 -15.07 9.01
C ARG A 133 2.04 -15.12 8.71
N PHE A 134 1.64 -15.55 7.51
CA PHE A 134 0.24 -15.85 7.19
C PHE A 134 -0.25 -17.16 7.82
N ARG A 135 0.60 -18.20 7.83
CA ARG A 135 0.23 -19.54 8.32
C ARG A 135 0.08 -19.63 9.84
N THR A 136 0.83 -18.84 10.60
CA THR A 136 0.83 -18.92 12.08
C THR A 136 -0.29 -18.11 12.74
N GLY A 137 -1.07 -17.33 12.00
CA GLY A 137 -2.14 -16.52 12.60
C GLY A 137 -1.62 -15.47 13.59
N ALA A 138 -0.36 -15.05 13.46
CA ALA A 138 0.30 -14.03 14.29
C ALA A 138 -0.30 -12.61 14.17
N TRP A 139 -1.47 -12.49 13.54
CA TRP A 139 -2.34 -11.32 13.59
C TRP A 139 -3.20 -11.26 14.87
N ARG A 140 -3.17 -12.27 15.75
CA ARG A 140 -3.90 -12.21 17.03
C ARG A 140 -3.01 -11.67 18.15
N ARG A 141 -3.16 -10.35 18.35
CA ARG A 141 -2.82 -9.53 19.52
C ARG A 141 -1.34 -9.28 19.78
N GLY A 142 -1.03 -8.01 20.03
CA GLY A 142 0.01 -7.68 20.99
C GLY A 142 -0.43 -8.18 22.35
N ASP A 143 0.40 -9.05 22.91
CA ASP A 143 0.78 -9.19 24.32
C ASP A 143 2.21 -9.76 24.32
#